data_AF-M4SWE9-F1
#
_entry.id   AF-M4SWE9-F1
#
_cell.length_a   1.000
_cell.length_b   1.000
_cell.length_c   1.000
_cell.angle_alpha   90.00
_cell.angle_beta   90.00
_cell.angle_gamma   90.00
#
_symmetry.space_group_name_H-M   'P 1'
#
loop_
_entity.id
_entity.type
_entity.pdbx_description
1 polymer ?
#
loop_
_entity_poly.entity_id
_entity_poly.type
_entity_poly.pdbx_seq_one_letter_code
_entity_poly.pdbx_strand_id
1 'polypeptide(L)'
;MEYEQALERVKAATFSDIADDAFSIGLAGGGIQEFLTLAATYIQASTKGCLLHCGTTAAHLVSTLSTLAQRHANCRSLTESAYRITNTDTILTATGIPQLATATNIVGSSELGCTLTTLKNTESYVDGTTQGQTVYVAAGTIKLTSTDTNFNDMTTIASQEPTDDRQLMKEAYTAAMRNKGDPPTFKTKSLSQIKQDSDFQNAAKLAYQINPTVDGQALSDKLNELFPDSDGDFKTKYWQAAEKQTMPFKIGTHDAGKTLKQVDNTKELSEILSAIQLASSRNGREK
;
A
#
# COMPACT_ATOMS: atom_id res chain seq x y z
N MET A 1 9.72 -33.39 -6.54
CA MET A 1 10.60 -32.61 -5.64
C MET A 1 11.02 -31.29 -6.29
N GLU A 2 11.60 -31.29 -7.50
CA GLU A 2 11.93 -30.04 -8.23
C GLU A 2 10.69 -29.19 -8.63
N TYR A 3 9.55 -29.85 -8.86
CA TYR A 3 8.25 -29.24 -9.20
C TYR A 3 7.67 -28.33 -8.10
N GLU A 4 7.71 -28.75 -6.83
CA GLU A 4 7.28 -27.89 -5.71
C GLU A 4 8.26 -26.75 -5.46
N GLN A 5 9.56 -27.00 -5.63
CA GLN A 5 10.58 -25.96 -5.44
C GLN A 5 10.54 -24.85 -6.49
N ALA A 6 10.23 -25.15 -7.76
CA ALA A 6 10.11 -24.11 -8.79
C ALA A 6 8.84 -23.26 -8.60
N LEU A 7 7.71 -23.89 -8.25
CA LEU A 7 6.45 -23.21 -7.95
C LEU A 7 6.54 -22.33 -6.70
N GLU A 8 7.20 -22.83 -5.65
CA GLU A 8 7.51 -22.05 -4.45
C GLU A 8 8.46 -20.89 -4.77
N ARG A 9 9.48 -21.07 -5.62
CA ARG A 9 10.43 -19.98 -5.95
C ARG A 9 9.80 -18.83 -6.72
N VAL A 10 8.93 -19.10 -7.68
CA VAL A 10 8.25 -18.03 -8.46
C VAL A 10 7.22 -17.32 -7.59
N LYS A 11 6.41 -18.08 -6.83
CA LYS A 11 5.46 -17.49 -5.87
C LYS A 11 6.19 -16.70 -4.79
N ALA A 12 7.29 -17.22 -4.25
CA ALA A 12 8.10 -16.54 -3.26
C ALA A 12 8.75 -15.28 -3.82
N ALA A 13 9.31 -15.30 -5.05
CA ALA A 13 9.95 -14.10 -5.61
C ALA A 13 8.95 -12.96 -5.85
N THR A 14 7.81 -13.24 -6.51
CA THR A 14 6.83 -12.19 -6.83
C THR A 14 6.02 -11.75 -5.61
N PHE A 15 5.74 -12.67 -4.67
CA PHE A 15 5.09 -12.30 -3.41
C PHE A 15 6.04 -11.61 -2.44
N SER A 16 7.34 -11.98 -2.42
CA SER A 16 8.36 -11.28 -1.63
C SER A 16 8.49 -9.85 -2.09
N ASP A 17 8.67 -9.59 -3.39
CA ASP A 17 8.86 -8.21 -3.88
C ASP A 17 7.66 -7.30 -3.55
N ILE A 18 6.42 -7.82 -3.67
CA ILE A 18 5.21 -7.07 -3.30
C ILE A 18 5.09 -6.91 -1.78
N ALA A 19 5.42 -7.95 -1.01
CA ALA A 19 5.39 -7.90 0.45
C ALA A 19 6.46 -6.95 1.00
N ASP A 20 7.64 -6.93 0.40
CA ASP A 20 8.76 -6.05 0.72
C ASP A 20 8.41 -4.60 0.36
N ASP A 21 7.81 -4.36 -0.81
CA ASP A 21 7.28 -3.05 -1.19
C ASP A 21 6.22 -2.55 -0.21
N ALA A 22 5.23 -3.40 0.11
CA ALA A 22 4.19 -3.08 1.07
C ALA A 22 4.75 -2.87 2.48
N PHE A 23 5.77 -3.63 2.86
CA PHE A 23 6.48 -3.47 4.13
C PHE A 23 7.19 -2.13 4.21
N SER A 24 7.98 -1.74 3.19
CA SER A 24 8.67 -0.45 3.16
C SER A 24 7.68 0.72 3.21
N ILE A 25 6.60 0.66 2.42
CA ILE A 25 5.52 1.67 2.44
C ILE A 25 4.85 1.71 3.82
N GLY A 26 4.55 0.55 4.39
CA GLY A 26 3.91 0.41 5.70
C GLY A 26 4.79 0.93 6.85
N LEU A 27 6.09 0.67 6.80
CA LEU A 27 7.05 1.10 7.83
C LEU A 27 7.21 2.63 7.82
N ALA A 28 7.36 3.24 6.65
CA ALA A 28 7.38 4.70 6.52
C ALA A 28 6.05 5.33 6.95
N GLY A 29 4.93 4.76 6.49
CA GLY A 29 3.58 5.20 6.89
C GLY A 29 3.35 5.11 8.39
N GLY A 30 3.79 4.02 9.03
CA GLY A 30 3.72 3.82 10.48
C GLY A 30 4.54 4.86 11.25
N GLY A 31 5.74 5.19 10.78
CA GLY A 31 6.56 6.25 11.39
C GLY A 31 5.91 7.63 11.31
N ILE A 32 5.26 7.96 10.19
CA ILE A 32 4.48 9.20 10.04
C ILE A 32 3.26 9.19 10.97
N GLN A 33 2.52 8.07 11.01
CA GLN A 33 1.34 7.92 11.84
C GLN A 33 1.67 8.05 13.33
N GLU A 34 2.75 7.43 13.79
CA GLU A 34 3.19 7.50 15.19
C GLU A 34 3.48 8.95 15.59
N PHE A 35 4.27 9.68 14.78
CA PHE A 35 4.57 11.08 15.05
C PHE A 35 3.30 11.94 15.10
N LEU A 36 2.38 11.77 14.15
CA LEU A 36 1.11 12.50 14.13
C LEU A 36 0.21 12.13 15.33
N THR A 37 0.27 10.89 15.81
CA THR A 37 -0.45 10.45 17.01
C THR A 37 0.08 11.13 18.25
N LEU A 38 1.40 11.13 18.44
CA LEU A 38 2.06 11.82 19.55
C LEU A 38 1.78 13.33 19.50
N ALA A 39 1.93 13.95 18.33
CA ALA A 39 1.67 15.38 18.17
C ALA A 39 0.19 15.75 18.40
N ALA A 40 -0.77 14.92 17.95
CA ALA A 40 -2.19 15.16 18.20
C ALA A 40 -2.57 15.01 19.68
N THR A 41 -1.93 14.10 20.40
CA THR A 41 -2.23 13.81 21.83
C THR A 41 -1.44 14.69 22.80
N TYR A 42 -0.34 15.30 22.35
CA TYR A 42 0.45 16.21 23.17
C TYR A 42 -0.21 17.59 23.29
N ILE A 43 -1.05 17.72 24.31
CA ILE A 43 -1.77 18.95 24.66
C ILE A 43 -1.47 19.27 26.12
N GLN A 44 -0.64 20.28 26.37
CA GLN A 44 -0.32 20.70 27.74
C GLN A 44 -1.49 21.47 28.39
N ALA A 45 -2.28 22.19 27.59
CA ALA A 45 -3.44 22.97 28.00
C ALA A 45 -4.35 23.22 26.78
N SER A 46 -5.58 23.69 26.98
CA SER A 46 -6.49 24.05 25.87
C SER A 46 -5.94 25.11 24.91
N THR A 47 -4.83 25.77 25.28
CA THR A 47 -4.13 26.79 24.50
C THR A 47 -2.76 26.36 23.97
N LYS A 48 -2.30 25.14 24.30
CA LYS A 48 -0.95 24.64 23.97
C LYS A 48 -0.99 23.25 23.35
N GLY A 49 -0.36 23.08 22.19
CA GLY A 49 -0.30 21.80 21.49
C GLY A 49 0.55 21.84 20.22
N CYS A 50 0.64 20.70 19.53
CA CYS A 50 1.58 20.50 18.42
C CYS A 50 0.99 20.60 17.02
N LEU A 51 -0.29 20.28 16.84
CA LEU A 51 -0.91 20.28 15.52
C LEU A 51 -1.96 21.39 15.40
N LEU A 52 -1.83 22.16 14.32
CA LEU A 52 -2.81 23.15 13.90
C LEU A 52 -3.31 22.78 12.51
N HIS A 53 -4.62 22.84 12.29
CA HIS A 53 -5.17 22.59 10.95
C HIS A 53 -5.05 23.80 10.01
N CYS A 54 -4.90 25.00 10.57
CA CYS A 54 -4.55 26.23 9.86
C CYS A 54 -4.14 27.34 10.84
N GLY A 55 -3.50 28.39 10.34
CA GLY A 55 -3.17 29.58 11.13
C GLY A 55 -2.18 29.32 12.27
N THR A 56 -2.14 30.23 13.25
CA THR A 56 -1.17 30.20 14.37
C THR A 56 -1.82 30.29 15.76
N THR A 57 -3.14 30.13 15.85
CA THR A 57 -3.89 30.33 17.11
C THR A 57 -4.44 29.04 17.69
N ALA A 58 -4.58 28.98 19.01
CA ALA A 58 -5.13 27.84 19.74
C ALA A 58 -6.53 27.35 19.28
N ALA A 59 -7.34 28.24 18.68
CA ALA A 59 -8.64 27.89 18.12
C ALA A 59 -8.58 26.83 17.01
N HIS A 60 -7.40 26.61 16.41
CA HIS A 60 -7.17 25.66 15.33
C HIS A 60 -6.43 24.39 15.79
N LEU A 61 -6.28 24.18 17.10
CA LEU A 61 -5.62 22.99 17.64
C LEU A 61 -6.36 21.72 17.24
N VAL A 62 -5.58 20.74 16.78
CA VAL A 62 -6.04 19.39 16.43
C VAL A 62 -5.62 18.45 17.55
N SER A 63 -6.60 17.91 18.27
CA SER A 63 -6.39 17.13 19.49
C SER A 63 -6.54 15.61 19.32
N THR A 64 -6.92 15.16 18.12
CA THR A 64 -7.08 13.73 17.82
C THR A 64 -6.77 13.45 16.35
N LEU A 65 -6.31 12.23 16.04
CA LEU A 65 -6.20 11.75 14.66
C LEU A 65 -7.54 11.78 13.93
N SER A 66 -8.65 11.50 14.62
CA SER A 66 -9.99 11.56 14.01
C SER A 66 -10.33 12.97 13.53
N THR A 67 -9.99 14.01 14.31
CA THR A 67 -10.16 15.41 13.88
C THR A 67 -9.27 15.73 12.68
N LEU A 68 -8.04 15.22 12.66
CA LEU A 68 -7.13 15.39 11.53
C LEU A 68 -7.69 14.73 10.25
N ALA A 69 -8.18 13.50 10.35
CA ALA A 69 -8.81 12.73 9.28
C ALA A 69 -10.11 13.37 8.75
N GLN A 70 -10.89 14.01 9.62
CA GLN A 70 -12.08 14.76 9.20
C GLN A 70 -11.71 16.02 8.40
N ARG A 71 -10.63 16.71 8.77
CA ARG A 71 -10.19 17.96 8.14
C ARG A 71 -9.39 17.74 6.87
N HIS A 72 -8.58 16.70 6.82
CA HIS A 72 -7.73 16.37 5.69
C HIS A 72 -8.06 14.97 5.21
N ALA A 73 -8.70 14.87 4.04
CA ALA A 73 -9.19 13.61 3.51
C ALA A 73 -8.07 12.55 3.40
N ASN A 74 -6.86 12.95 2.99
CA ASN A 74 -5.71 12.05 2.91
C ASN A 74 -5.24 11.52 4.28
N CYS A 75 -5.57 12.19 5.39
CA CYS A 75 -5.27 11.71 6.74
C CYS A 75 -6.26 10.65 7.23
N ARG A 76 -7.33 10.35 6.48
CA ARG A 76 -8.23 9.23 6.80
C ARG A 76 -7.54 7.88 6.76
N SER A 77 -6.47 7.74 5.96
CA SER A 77 -5.62 6.54 5.98
C SER A 77 -5.02 6.24 7.37
N LEU A 78 -4.93 7.25 8.24
CA LEU A 78 -4.40 7.10 9.60
C LEU A 78 -5.43 6.56 10.60
N THR A 79 -6.71 6.54 10.23
CA THR A 79 -7.82 6.17 11.13
C THR A 79 -8.78 5.15 10.55
N GLU A 80 -8.84 5.01 9.23
CA GLU A 80 -9.77 4.15 8.50
C GLU A 80 -9.01 3.01 7.80
N SER A 81 -9.57 1.81 7.84
CA SER A 81 -9.01 0.61 7.23
C SER A 81 -9.19 0.53 5.71
N ALA A 82 -10.02 1.40 5.13
CA ALA A 82 -10.25 1.48 3.68
C ALA A 82 -10.43 2.95 3.25
N TYR A 83 -9.40 3.53 2.64
CA TYR A 83 -9.46 4.88 2.09
C TYR A 83 -8.85 4.92 0.70
N ARG A 84 -9.51 5.58 -0.25
CA ARG A 84 -9.01 5.80 -1.61
C ARG A 84 -8.34 7.17 -1.68
N ILE A 85 -7.03 7.19 -1.91
CA ILE A 85 -6.31 8.44 -2.21
C ILE A 85 -6.63 8.84 -3.65
N THR A 86 -7.17 10.04 -3.85
CA THR A 86 -7.69 10.51 -5.15
C THR A 86 -6.70 11.32 -5.97
N ASN A 87 -5.50 11.63 -5.45
CA ASN A 87 -4.50 12.41 -6.17
C ASN A 87 -3.07 12.10 -5.69
N THR A 88 -2.37 11.23 -6.43
CA THR A 88 -0.98 10.82 -6.13
C THR A 88 0.05 11.55 -6.97
N ASP A 89 -0.31 12.03 -8.17
CA ASP A 89 0.66 12.55 -9.14
C ASP A 89 1.33 13.87 -8.76
N THR A 90 0.64 14.71 -7.98
CA THR A 90 1.21 15.96 -7.47
C THR A 90 1.97 15.79 -6.15
N ILE A 91 1.85 14.62 -5.51
CA ILE A 91 2.48 14.32 -4.21
C ILE A 91 3.73 13.45 -4.42
N LEU A 92 3.64 12.41 -5.25
CA LEU A 92 4.73 11.51 -5.64
C LEU A 92 5.06 11.73 -7.12
N THR A 93 6.12 12.47 -7.38
CA THR A 93 6.64 12.72 -8.74
C THR A 93 7.74 11.72 -9.06
N ALA A 94 8.20 11.70 -10.32
CA ALA A 94 9.36 10.89 -10.72
C ALA A 94 10.67 11.30 -10.04
N THR A 95 10.74 12.52 -9.48
CA THR A 95 11.93 13.06 -8.83
C THR A 95 11.88 12.92 -7.30
N GLY A 96 10.68 12.89 -6.71
CA GLY A 96 10.52 12.78 -5.26
C GLY A 96 9.18 13.27 -4.75
N ILE A 97 9.21 13.94 -3.59
CA ILE A 97 8.05 14.45 -2.87
C ILE A 97 8.17 15.98 -2.75
N PRO A 98 7.67 16.75 -3.75
CA PRO A 98 7.89 18.19 -3.82
C PRO A 98 7.37 18.98 -2.61
N GLN A 99 6.35 18.46 -1.93
CA GLN A 99 5.72 19.12 -0.78
C GLN A 99 6.58 19.07 0.50
N LEU A 100 7.65 18.26 0.51
CA LEU A 100 8.58 18.14 1.63
C LEU A 100 9.91 18.86 1.31
N ALA A 101 9.82 20.11 0.86
CA ALA A 101 10.99 20.96 0.64
C ALA A 101 11.44 21.65 1.94
N THR A 102 12.76 21.80 2.11
CA THR A 102 13.42 22.37 3.30
C THR A 102 12.94 23.76 3.69
N ALA A 103 12.40 24.54 2.73
CA ALA A 103 12.06 25.95 2.92
C ALA A 103 10.74 26.20 3.68
N THR A 104 10.04 25.15 4.11
CA THR A 104 8.77 25.28 4.81
C THR A 104 9.01 25.13 6.31
N ASN A 105 9.09 26.27 7.04
CA ASN A 105 9.08 26.24 8.50
C ASN A 105 7.81 25.50 8.95
N ILE A 106 8.00 24.38 9.65
CA ILE A 106 6.88 23.57 10.16
C ILE A 106 6.26 24.24 11.40
N VAL A 107 7.04 25.11 12.04
CA VAL A 107 6.64 25.87 13.22
C VAL A 107 6.21 27.27 12.79
N GLY A 108 4.98 27.65 13.15
CA GLY A 108 4.46 28.99 12.91
C GLY A 108 5.11 30.04 13.82
N SER A 109 5.06 31.31 13.42
CA SER A 109 5.64 32.45 14.18
C SER A 109 5.00 32.70 15.55
N SER A 110 3.89 32.04 15.88
CA SER A 110 3.28 32.04 17.21
C SER A 110 3.21 30.61 17.74
N GLU A 111 4.30 30.18 18.38
CA GLU A 111 4.44 28.83 18.91
C GLU A 111 3.45 28.58 20.06
N LEU A 112 2.76 27.44 20.02
CA LEU A 112 1.84 27.02 21.08
C LEU A 112 2.50 26.03 22.07
N GLY A 113 3.81 26.13 22.24
CA GLY A 113 4.56 25.37 23.26
C GLY A 113 4.66 23.86 22.98
N CYS A 114 4.74 23.45 21.71
CA CYS A 114 4.98 22.05 21.36
C CYS A 114 6.44 21.66 21.60
N THR A 115 6.71 20.96 22.70
CA THR A 115 8.08 20.53 23.02
C THR A 115 8.55 19.33 22.19
N LEU A 116 7.65 18.65 21.48
CA LEU A 116 7.97 17.52 20.58
C LEU A 116 8.72 17.96 19.31
N THR A 117 8.64 19.25 18.96
CA THR A 117 9.18 19.79 17.70
C THR A 117 10.39 20.69 17.93
N THR A 118 11.12 20.54 19.05
CA THR A 118 12.32 21.35 19.30
C THR A 118 13.33 20.55 20.11
N LEU A 119 14.61 20.75 19.86
CA LEU A 119 15.70 20.27 20.71
C LEU A 119 16.29 21.40 21.56
N LYS A 120 15.74 22.61 21.53
CA LYS A 120 16.31 23.76 22.24
C LYS A 120 16.33 23.51 23.75
N ASN A 121 17.50 23.71 24.34
CA ASN A 121 17.71 23.64 25.78
C ASN A 121 16.74 24.64 26.46
N THR A 122 15.88 24.18 27.37
CA THR A 122 14.73 24.87 28.03
C THR A 122 13.35 24.82 27.36
N GLU A 123 13.24 24.43 26.09
CA GLU A 123 11.95 24.34 25.38
C GLU A 123 11.64 22.93 24.88
N SER A 124 12.64 22.04 24.86
CA SER A 124 12.50 20.64 24.48
C SER A 124 12.07 19.74 25.64
N TYR A 125 11.62 18.53 25.29
CA TYR A 125 11.33 17.46 26.25
C TYR A 125 12.60 16.85 26.88
N VAL A 126 13.79 17.08 26.32
CA VAL A 126 15.04 16.48 26.78
C VAL A 126 15.81 17.49 27.63
N ASP A 127 16.07 17.14 28.90
CA ASP A 127 16.93 17.93 29.77
C ASP A 127 18.41 17.77 29.36
N GLY A 128 19.10 18.88 29.08
CA GLY A 128 20.54 18.94 28.79
C GLY A 128 20.90 19.70 27.51
N THR A 129 22.21 19.87 27.25
CA THR A 129 22.72 20.48 26.02
C THR A 129 22.67 19.50 24.86
N THR A 130 21.68 19.66 23.99
CA THR A 130 21.52 18.98 22.70
C THR A 130 22.32 19.64 21.56
N GLN A 131 23.25 20.55 21.89
CA GLN A 131 24.01 21.31 20.90
C GLN A 131 24.67 20.38 19.87
N GLY A 132 24.36 20.60 18.59
CA GLY A 132 24.90 19.83 17.46
C GLY A 132 24.16 18.53 17.15
N GLN A 133 23.16 18.12 17.93
CA GLN A 133 22.36 16.95 17.60
C GLN A 133 21.28 17.28 16.58
N THR A 134 21.08 16.35 15.64
CA THR A 134 19.96 16.36 14.70
C THR A 134 19.15 15.10 14.93
N VAL A 135 17.84 15.25 15.10
CA VAL A 135 16.92 14.13 15.23
C VAL A 135 15.96 14.14 14.05
N TYR A 136 15.72 12.97 13.48
CA TYR A 136 14.82 12.78 12.35
C TYR A 136 13.60 12.00 12.83
N VAL A 137 12.41 12.60 12.67
CA VAL A 137 11.12 12.04 13.12
C VAL A 137 10.18 11.87 11.93
N ALA A 138 9.03 11.23 12.15
CA ALA A 138 8.04 10.94 11.10
C ALA A 138 8.66 10.22 9.89
N ALA A 139 9.29 9.07 10.15
CA ALA A 139 10.07 8.30 9.17
C ALA A 139 11.22 9.09 8.50
N GLY A 140 11.68 10.17 9.14
CA GLY A 140 12.76 11.02 8.65
C GLY A 140 12.31 12.18 7.78
N THR A 141 11.00 12.40 7.63
CA THR A 141 10.45 13.55 6.89
C THR A 141 10.61 14.88 7.63
N ILE A 142 10.78 14.85 8.95
CA ILE A 142 10.96 16.05 9.78
C ILE A 142 12.33 16.01 10.42
N LYS A 143 13.09 17.09 10.26
CA LYS A 143 14.40 17.32 10.85
C LYS A 143 14.26 18.30 12.02
N LEU A 144 14.67 17.84 13.20
CA LEU A 144 14.74 18.64 14.42
C LEU A 144 16.20 18.96 14.72
N THR A 145 16.51 20.24 14.93
CA THR A 145 17.80 20.69 15.44
C THR A 145 17.60 21.53 16.71
N SER A 146 18.70 21.99 17.30
CA SER A 146 18.64 22.91 18.43
C SER A 146 18.16 24.32 18.06
N THR A 147 18.15 24.67 16.77
CA THR A 147 17.79 26.01 16.27
C THR A 147 16.53 26.02 15.44
N ASP A 148 16.25 24.92 14.71
CA ASP A 148 15.22 24.91 13.69
C ASP A 148 14.51 23.55 13.60
N THR A 149 13.26 23.60 13.16
CA THR A 149 12.46 22.43 12.83
C THR A 149 11.87 22.59 11.44
N ASN A 150 12.35 21.76 10.52
CA ASN A 150 12.06 21.85 9.09
C ASN A 150 11.76 20.49 8.50
N PHE A 151 11.20 20.47 7.30
CA PHE A 151 11.16 19.22 6.54
C PHE A 151 12.58 18.80 6.17
N ASN A 152 12.83 17.50 6.23
CA ASN A 152 14.00 16.92 5.61
C ASN A 152 13.72 16.83 4.10
N ASP A 153 14.54 17.46 3.27
CA ASP A 153 14.27 17.64 1.84
C ASP A 153 13.99 16.32 1.11
N MET A 154 12.75 16.06 0.69
CA MET A 154 12.44 14.85 -0.11
C MET A 154 12.18 15.17 -1.58
N THR A 155 12.46 16.40 -2.05
CA THR A 155 12.11 16.86 -3.42
C THR A 155 12.84 16.08 -4.52
N THR A 156 14.06 15.61 -4.23
CA THR A 156 14.95 14.87 -5.14
C THR A 156 15.33 13.50 -4.61
N ILE A 157 14.53 12.93 -3.71
CA ILE A 157 14.82 11.65 -3.05
C ILE A 157 15.08 10.51 -4.06
N ALA A 158 14.56 10.59 -5.29
CA ALA A 158 14.80 9.61 -6.34
C ALA A 158 16.29 9.44 -6.69
N SER A 159 17.06 10.54 -6.74
CA SER A 159 18.47 10.54 -7.16
C SER A 159 19.46 10.56 -6.01
N GLN A 160 18.98 10.63 -4.76
CA GLN A 160 19.82 10.66 -3.58
C GLN A 160 20.15 9.25 -3.10
N GLU A 161 21.38 9.07 -2.63
CA GLU A 161 21.80 7.86 -1.92
C GLU A 161 21.04 7.74 -0.59
N PRO A 162 20.62 6.52 -0.19
CA PRO A 162 20.01 6.30 1.10
C PRO A 162 21.04 6.61 2.19
N THR A 163 20.71 7.58 2.99
CA THR A 163 21.38 7.94 4.24
C THR A 163 20.47 7.54 5.39
N ASP A 164 21.02 7.27 6.57
CA ASP A 164 20.22 6.79 7.73
C ASP A 164 19.02 7.70 8.04
N ASP A 165 19.10 9.01 7.74
CA ASP A 165 18.04 9.99 7.97
C ASP A 165 16.89 9.96 6.96
N ARG A 166 17.07 9.30 5.81
CA ARG A 166 16.06 9.22 4.73
C ARG A 166 15.77 7.80 4.27
N GLN A 167 16.47 6.81 4.80
CA GLN A 167 16.43 5.43 4.31
C GLN A 167 15.00 4.89 4.21
N LEU A 168 14.20 5.02 5.27
CA LEU A 168 12.83 4.53 5.30
C LEU A 168 11.95 5.19 4.22
N MET A 169 12.06 6.51 4.07
CA MET A 169 11.30 7.24 3.04
C MET A 169 11.81 6.95 1.62
N LYS A 170 13.11 6.70 1.44
CA LYS A 170 13.70 6.33 0.15
C LYS A 170 13.24 4.94 -0.30
N GLU A 171 13.23 3.98 0.61
CA GLU A 171 12.71 2.63 0.36
C GLU A 171 11.21 2.68 0.03
N ALA A 172 10.42 3.37 0.86
CA ALA A 172 8.99 3.56 0.62
C ALA A 172 8.69 4.29 -0.70
N TYR A 173 9.45 5.34 -1.03
CA TYR A 173 9.34 6.05 -2.30
C TYR A 173 9.63 5.12 -3.48
N THR A 174 10.71 4.35 -3.41
CA THR A 174 11.12 3.43 -4.48
C THR A 174 10.06 2.34 -4.69
N ALA A 175 9.55 1.76 -3.59
CA ALA A 175 8.44 0.81 -3.61
C ALA A 175 7.17 1.44 -4.21
N ALA A 176 6.79 2.64 -3.80
CA ALA A 176 5.62 3.34 -4.33
C ALA A 176 5.76 3.64 -5.83
N MET A 177 6.98 3.99 -6.30
CA MET A 177 7.26 4.25 -7.70
C MET A 177 7.25 2.98 -8.56
N ARG A 178 7.70 1.83 -8.02
CA ARG A 178 7.51 0.51 -8.66
C ARG A 178 6.03 0.17 -8.82
N ASN A 179 5.24 0.55 -7.83
CA ASN A 179 3.80 0.33 -7.79
C ASN A 179 2.96 1.48 -8.38
N LYS A 180 3.57 2.47 -9.06
CA LYS A 180 2.87 3.61 -9.68
C LYS A 180 2.11 3.23 -10.97
N GLY A 181 2.04 1.94 -11.31
CA GLY A 181 1.07 1.47 -12.29
C GLY A 181 -0.30 1.30 -11.62
N ASP A 182 -1.39 1.54 -12.36
CA ASP A 182 -2.60 0.78 -12.10
C ASP A 182 -2.17 -0.69 -11.92
N PRO A 183 -2.66 -1.44 -10.90
CA PRO A 183 -2.43 -2.88 -10.86
C PRO A 183 -2.75 -3.38 -12.26
N PRO A 184 -1.76 -3.93 -12.99
CA PRO A 184 -1.70 -3.89 -14.45
C PRO A 184 -3.10 -4.16 -14.94
N THR A 185 -3.80 -3.11 -15.44
CA THR A 185 -5.22 -3.24 -15.80
C THR A 185 -5.28 -4.53 -16.57
N PHE A 186 -6.05 -5.52 -16.10
CA PHE A 186 -6.03 -6.86 -16.67
C PHE A 186 -6.29 -6.70 -18.18
N LYS A 187 -5.20 -6.63 -18.95
CA LYS A 187 -5.24 -6.43 -20.39
C LYS A 187 -5.51 -7.81 -20.85
N THR A 188 -6.76 -8.03 -21.23
CA THR A 188 -7.23 -9.33 -21.64
C THR A 188 -6.46 -9.70 -22.87
N LYS A 189 -5.41 -10.50 -22.67
CA LYS A 189 -4.76 -11.24 -23.74
C LYS A 189 -5.88 -12.01 -24.44
N SER A 190 -5.87 -12.01 -25.77
CA SER A 190 -6.73 -12.91 -26.54
C SER A 190 -6.45 -14.35 -26.12
N LEU A 191 -7.42 -15.24 -26.30
CA LEU A 191 -7.24 -16.65 -25.92
C LEU A 191 -6.05 -17.29 -26.65
N SER A 192 -5.82 -16.90 -27.91
CA SER A 192 -4.66 -17.32 -28.70
C SER A 192 -3.32 -16.86 -28.09
N GLN A 193 -3.27 -15.64 -27.54
CA GLN A 193 -2.10 -15.14 -26.80
C GLN A 193 -1.91 -15.84 -25.45
N ILE A 194 -3.01 -16.15 -24.74
CA ILE A 194 -2.96 -16.87 -23.46
C ILE A 194 -2.45 -18.30 -23.66
N LYS A 195 -2.86 -19.00 -24.72
CA LYS A 195 -2.39 -20.37 -25.02
C LYS A 195 -0.89 -20.46 -25.29
N GLN A 196 -0.24 -19.36 -25.64
CA GLN A 196 1.21 -19.28 -25.85
C GLN A 196 1.97 -18.93 -24.56
N ASP A 197 1.26 -18.52 -23.51
CA ASP A 197 1.84 -18.17 -22.21
C ASP A 197 2.28 -19.44 -21.48
N SER A 198 3.56 -19.50 -21.08
CA SER A 198 4.13 -20.69 -20.43
C SER A 198 3.44 -21.02 -19.11
N ASP A 199 2.97 -20.01 -18.38
CA ASP A 199 2.31 -20.23 -17.09
C ASP A 199 0.91 -20.79 -17.31
N PHE A 200 0.20 -20.32 -18.34
CA PHE A 200 -1.09 -20.89 -18.73
C PHE A 200 -0.94 -22.33 -19.23
N GLN A 201 0.05 -22.61 -20.08
CA GLN A 201 0.34 -23.96 -20.56
C GLN A 201 0.61 -24.92 -19.41
N ASN A 202 1.43 -24.50 -18.44
CA ASN A 202 1.72 -25.29 -17.24
C ASN A 202 0.47 -25.47 -16.37
N ALA A 203 -0.30 -24.43 -16.13
CA ALA A 203 -1.54 -24.50 -15.35
C ALA A 203 -2.57 -25.42 -16.01
N ALA A 204 -2.72 -25.37 -17.35
CA ALA A 204 -3.62 -26.24 -18.09
C ALA A 204 -3.16 -27.71 -18.03
N LYS A 205 -1.85 -27.97 -18.13
CA LYS A 205 -1.32 -29.33 -17.94
C LYS A 205 -1.68 -29.89 -16.57
N LEU A 206 -1.58 -29.06 -15.54
CA LEU A 206 -1.93 -29.44 -14.18
C LEU A 206 -3.43 -29.66 -13.99
N ALA A 207 -4.25 -28.70 -14.42
CA ALA A 207 -5.69 -28.73 -14.21
C ALA A 207 -6.38 -29.86 -14.98
N TYR A 208 -5.91 -30.17 -16.18
CA TYR A 208 -6.49 -31.20 -17.06
C TYR A 208 -5.68 -32.49 -17.10
N GLN A 209 -4.70 -32.65 -16.19
CA GLN A 209 -3.84 -33.83 -16.09
C GLN A 209 -3.19 -34.23 -17.43
N ILE A 210 -2.81 -33.24 -18.24
CA ILE A 210 -2.06 -33.49 -19.47
C ILE A 210 -0.65 -33.90 -19.08
N ASN A 211 -0.16 -34.99 -19.67
CA ASN A 211 1.19 -35.48 -19.41
C ASN A 211 2.22 -34.33 -19.58
N PRO A 212 3.07 -34.06 -18.56
CA PRO A 212 3.99 -32.93 -18.57
C PRO A 212 4.97 -32.93 -19.76
N THR A 213 5.27 -34.10 -20.32
CA THR A 213 6.15 -34.25 -21.49
C THR A 213 5.50 -33.86 -22.82
N VAL A 214 4.19 -33.56 -22.84
CA VAL A 214 3.49 -33.08 -24.05
C VAL A 214 3.80 -31.60 -24.24
N ASP A 215 4.42 -31.25 -25.35
CA ASP A 215 4.85 -29.89 -25.68
C ASP A 215 4.59 -29.55 -27.16
N GLY A 216 5.05 -28.37 -27.58
CA GLY A 216 4.97 -27.93 -28.97
C GLY A 216 3.56 -28.03 -29.57
N GLN A 217 3.47 -28.61 -30.76
CA GLN A 217 2.20 -28.73 -31.49
C GLN A 217 1.19 -29.61 -30.77
N ALA A 218 1.62 -30.72 -30.14
CA ALA A 218 0.73 -31.64 -29.45
C ALA A 218 0.06 -30.98 -28.24
N LEU A 219 0.76 -30.09 -27.54
CA LEU A 219 0.17 -29.27 -26.48
C LEU A 219 -0.80 -28.23 -27.05
N SER A 220 -0.41 -27.55 -28.13
CA SER A 220 -1.25 -26.56 -28.82
C SER A 220 -2.60 -27.16 -29.25
N ASP A 221 -2.59 -28.34 -29.88
CA ASP A 221 -3.80 -29.04 -30.33
C ASP A 221 -4.72 -29.36 -29.15
N LYS A 222 -4.15 -29.83 -28.03
CA LYS A 222 -4.90 -30.17 -26.82
C LYS A 222 -5.49 -28.94 -26.13
N LEU A 223 -4.77 -27.82 -26.15
CA LEU A 223 -5.28 -26.53 -25.66
C LEU A 223 -6.36 -25.96 -26.57
N ASN A 224 -6.31 -26.20 -27.87
CA ASN A 224 -7.36 -25.82 -28.82
C ASN A 224 -8.62 -26.68 -28.65
N GLU A 225 -8.48 -27.95 -28.27
CA GLU A 225 -9.62 -28.81 -27.90
C GLU A 225 -10.32 -28.31 -26.62
N LEU A 226 -9.55 -28.01 -25.58
CA LEU A 226 -10.07 -27.57 -24.28
C LEU A 226 -10.62 -26.13 -24.30
N PHE A 227 -9.97 -25.26 -25.09
CA PHE A 227 -10.26 -23.84 -25.17
C PHE A 227 -10.39 -23.43 -26.64
N PRO A 228 -11.45 -23.86 -27.36
CA PRO A 228 -11.58 -23.56 -28.79
C PRO A 228 -11.58 -22.05 -29.05
N ASP A 229 -10.78 -21.64 -30.03
CA ASP A 229 -10.81 -20.26 -30.52
C ASP A 229 -12.21 -20.00 -31.04
N SER A 230 -12.87 -19.05 -30.39
CA SER A 230 -14.18 -18.59 -30.76
C SER A 230 -14.10 -17.09 -30.77
N ASP A 231 -14.91 -16.44 -31.61
CA ASP A 231 -14.80 -15.01 -31.93
C ASP A 231 -15.10 -14.04 -30.75
N GLY A 232 -15.00 -14.51 -29.49
CA GLY A 232 -15.07 -13.69 -28.28
C GLY A 232 -13.81 -13.81 -27.43
N ASP A 233 -13.26 -12.66 -27.03
CA ASP A 233 -12.10 -12.57 -26.14
C ASP A 233 -12.26 -13.41 -24.86
N PHE A 234 -11.15 -13.87 -24.29
CA PHE A 234 -11.10 -14.54 -22.97
C PHE A 234 -11.89 -13.77 -21.91
N LYS A 235 -11.86 -12.43 -21.98
CA LYS A 235 -12.64 -11.54 -21.12
C LYS A 235 -14.12 -11.86 -21.14
N THR A 236 -14.69 -11.97 -22.34
CA THR A 236 -16.13 -12.03 -22.55
C THR A 236 -16.68 -13.41 -22.20
N LYS A 237 -15.90 -14.48 -22.44
CA LYS A 237 -16.34 -15.86 -22.21
C LYS A 237 -16.05 -16.38 -20.81
N TYR A 238 -14.84 -16.15 -20.30
CA TYR A 238 -14.39 -16.79 -19.06
C TYR A 238 -14.31 -15.78 -17.91
N TRP A 239 -13.70 -14.61 -18.13
CA TRP A 239 -13.54 -13.62 -17.06
C TRP A 239 -14.87 -13.03 -16.60
N GLN A 240 -15.77 -12.67 -17.54
CA GLN A 240 -17.10 -12.16 -17.20
C GLN A 240 -17.95 -13.17 -16.42
N ALA A 241 -17.75 -14.48 -16.62
CA ALA A 241 -18.45 -15.50 -15.85
C ALA A 241 -18.02 -15.45 -14.38
N ALA A 242 -16.72 -15.30 -14.12
CA ALA A 242 -16.20 -15.08 -12.77
C ALA A 242 -16.70 -13.75 -12.18
N GLU A 243 -16.65 -12.65 -12.94
CA GLU A 243 -17.15 -11.34 -12.50
C GLU A 243 -18.64 -11.36 -12.10
N LYS A 244 -19.46 -12.11 -12.84
CA LYS A 244 -20.91 -12.23 -12.61
C LYS A 244 -21.28 -13.23 -11.52
N GLN A 245 -20.32 -13.98 -10.97
CA GLN A 245 -20.60 -14.94 -9.92
C GLN A 245 -21.13 -14.20 -8.69
N THR A 246 -22.37 -14.50 -8.32
CA THR A 246 -23.02 -13.98 -7.12
C THR A 246 -22.78 -14.90 -5.94
N MET A 247 -22.49 -14.31 -4.78
CA MET A 247 -22.40 -15.07 -3.54
C MET A 247 -23.79 -15.24 -2.91
N PRO A 248 -24.26 -16.48 -2.69
CA PRO A 248 -25.63 -16.71 -2.19
C PRO A 248 -25.78 -16.41 -0.69
N PHE A 249 -24.67 -16.21 0.03
CA PHE A 249 -24.65 -15.91 1.45
C PHE A 249 -23.60 -14.84 1.77
N LYS A 250 -23.78 -14.20 2.92
CA LYS A 250 -22.85 -13.19 3.43
C LYS A 250 -21.52 -13.85 3.82
N ILE A 251 -20.40 -13.25 3.42
CA ILE A 251 -19.04 -13.67 3.82
C ILE A 251 -18.28 -12.43 4.29
N GLY A 252 -17.93 -12.36 5.58
CA GLY A 252 -17.27 -11.19 6.14
C GLY A 252 -18.10 -9.91 5.95
N THR A 253 -17.50 -8.91 5.30
CA THR A 253 -18.17 -7.64 4.90
C THR A 253 -18.94 -7.74 3.59
N HIS A 254 -18.82 -8.85 2.85
CA HIS A 254 -19.51 -9.08 1.59
C HIS A 254 -20.94 -9.58 1.80
N ASP A 255 -21.93 -8.75 1.51
CA ASP A 255 -23.35 -9.13 1.65
C ASP A 255 -23.81 -10.14 0.60
N ALA A 256 -24.81 -10.94 0.96
CA ALA A 256 -25.44 -11.89 0.04
C ALA A 256 -26.01 -11.17 -1.20
N GLY A 257 -25.88 -11.81 -2.37
CA GLY A 257 -26.37 -11.29 -3.64
C GLY A 257 -25.43 -10.32 -4.36
N LYS A 258 -24.33 -9.91 -3.73
CA LYS A 258 -23.26 -9.16 -4.41
C LYS A 258 -22.45 -10.07 -5.34
N THR A 259 -21.94 -9.47 -6.41
CA THR A 259 -21.08 -10.12 -7.42
C THR A 259 -19.61 -9.94 -7.06
N LEU A 260 -18.75 -10.87 -7.53
CA LEU A 260 -17.29 -10.73 -7.36
C LEU A 260 -16.73 -9.43 -7.95
N LYS A 261 -17.35 -8.92 -9.03
CA LYS A 261 -16.96 -7.62 -9.62
C LYS A 261 -17.14 -6.43 -8.68
N GLN A 262 -18.03 -6.53 -7.71
CA GLN A 262 -18.33 -5.46 -6.76
C GLN A 262 -17.39 -5.47 -5.54
N VAL A 263 -16.45 -6.42 -5.47
CA VAL A 263 -15.42 -6.45 -4.43
C VAL A 263 -14.24 -5.62 -4.88
N ASP A 264 -13.92 -4.57 -4.12
CA ASP A 264 -12.90 -3.60 -4.49
C ASP A 264 -11.66 -3.59 -3.57
N ASN A 265 -11.59 -4.53 -2.62
CA ASN A 265 -10.45 -4.72 -1.74
C ASN A 265 -10.02 -6.20 -1.66
N THR A 266 -8.70 -6.43 -1.61
CA THR A 266 -8.08 -7.77 -1.65
C THR A 266 -8.34 -8.59 -0.38
N LYS A 267 -8.59 -7.92 0.76
CA LYS A 267 -8.88 -8.57 2.04
C LYS A 267 -10.21 -9.31 1.96
N GLU A 268 -11.24 -8.66 1.46
CA GLU A 268 -12.57 -9.25 1.24
C GLU A 268 -12.52 -10.40 0.23
N LEU A 269 -11.74 -10.29 -0.85
CA LEU A 269 -11.51 -11.41 -1.78
C LEU A 269 -10.87 -12.63 -1.10
N SER A 270 -9.91 -12.41 -0.19
CA SER A 270 -9.23 -13.48 0.55
C SER A 270 -10.17 -14.19 1.54
N GLU A 271 -11.05 -13.41 2.20
CA GLU A 271 -12.08 -13.94 3.09
C GLU A 271 -13.10 -14.79 2.32
N ILE A 272 -13.53 -14.32 1.14
CA ILE A 272 -14.40 -15.05 0.22
C ILE A 272 -13.75 -16.37 -0.22
N LEU A 273 -12.49 -16.34 -0.67
CA LEU A 273 -11.77 -17.53 -1.12
C LEU A 273 -11.67 -18.57 0.00
N SER A 274 -11.31 -18.14 1.21
CA SER A 274 -11.19 -19.01 2.37
C SER A 274 -12.53 -19.67 2.74
N ALA A 275 -13.63 -18.92 2.70
CA ALA A 275 -14.96 -19.46 2.95
C ALA A 275 -15.39 -20.50 1.90
N ILE A 276 -15.09 -20.26 0.62
CA ILE A 276 -15.39 -21.20 -0.47
C ILE A 276 -14.56 -22.49 -0.35
N GLN A 277 -13.28 -22.38 0.03
CA GLN A 277 -12.41 -23.55 0.28
C GLN A 277 -12.92 -24.39 1.46
N LEU A 278 -13.37 -23.73 2.54
CA LEU A 278 -14.00 -24.41 3.69
C LEU A 278 -15.32 -25.11 3.31
N ALA A 279 -16.16 -24.49 2.49
CA ALA A 279 -17.38 -25.12 2.00
C ALA A 279 -17.08 -26.33 1.08
N SER A 280 -16.09 -26.20 0.20
CA SER A 280 -15.69 -27.26 -0.73
C SER A 280 -15.08 -28.48 -0.02
N SER A 281 -14.29 -28.25 1.04
CA SER A 281 -13.71 -29.32 1.86
C SER A 281 -14.74 -30.05 2.73
N ARG A 282 -15.86 -29.41 3.09
CA ARG A 282 -16.99 -30.06 3.77
C ARG A 282 -17.80 -30.94 2.83
N ASN A 283 -18.12 -30.46 1.63
CA ASN A 283 -18.88 -31.24 0.64
C ASN A 283 -18.08 -32.42 0.05
N GLY A 284 -16.74 -32.35 0.07
CA GLY A 284 -15.87 -33.47 -0.33
C GLY A 284 -15.79 -34.62 0.68
N ARG A 285 -16.34 -34.46 1.90
CA ARG A 285 -16.43 -35.55 2.91
C ARG A 285 -17.74 -36.32 2.87
N GLU A 286 -18.71 -35.88 2.07
CA GLU A 286 -20.02 -36.54 1.91
C GLU A 286 -20.12 -37.38 0.61
N LYS A 287 -19.02 -37.56 -0.11
CA LYS A 287 -18.86 -38.53 -1.21
C LYS A 287 -17.82 -39.57 -0.84
#